data_AF-A0A850QTT7-F1
#
_entry.id   AF-A0A850QTT7-F1
#
_cell.length_a   1.000
_cell.length_b   1.000
_cell.length_c   1.000
_cell.angle_alpha   90.00
_cell.angle_beta   90.00
_cell.angle_gamma   90.00
#
_symmetry.space_group_name_H-M   'P 1'
#
loop_
_entity.id
_entity.type
_entity.pdbx_description
1 polymer ?
#
loop_
_entity_poly.entity_id
_entity_poly.type
_entity_poly.pdbx_seq_one_letter_code
_entity_poly.pdbx_strand_id
1 'polypeptide(L)' 'MSTQDTNQHPAKIENAVLDWNELGTPVSNDFDDVYFSNANGLEETRYVFLQQNGLP' A
#
# COMPACT_ATOMS: atom_id res chain seq x y z
N MET A 1 -2.71 -43.74 5.52
CA MET A 1 -1.50 -42.89 5.49
C MET A 1 -1.36 -42.37 4.06
N SER A 2 -1.81 -41.15 3.79
CA SER A 2 -1.51 -40.45 2.54
C SER A 2 -1.23 -39.00 2.91
N THR A 3 0.05 -38.65 2.87
CA THR A 3 0.56 -37.30 3.03
C THR A 3 0.04 -36.45 1.88
N GLN A 4 -0.79 -35.45 2.17
CA GLN A 4 -1.07 -34.41 1.19
C GLN A 4 0.11 -33.45 1.15
N ASP A 5 0.61 -33.22 -0.07
CA ASP A 5 1.74 -32.36 -0.42
C ASP A 5 1.60 -30.95 0.17
N THR A 6 2.53 -30.59 1.06
CA THR A 6 2.80 -29.21 1.44
C THR A 6 3.70 -28.58 0.36
N ASN A 7 3.12 -28.22 -0.78
CA ASN A 7 3.84 -27.45 -1.80
C ASN A 7 3.04 -26.18 -2.15
N GLN A 8 2.84 -25.32 -1.15
CA GLN A 8 2.42 -23.96 -1.40
C GLN A 8 3.66 -23.14 -1.79
N HIS A 9 3.88 -22.98 -3.09
CA HIS A 9 4.67 -21.86 -3.57
C HIS A 9 3.98 -20.57 -3.09
N PRO A 10 4.73 -19.57 -2.58
CA PRO A 10 4.13 -18.26 -2.35
C PRO A 10 3.50 -17.82 -3.68
N ALA A 11 2.25 -17.36 -3.60
CA ALA A 11 1.58 -16.82 -4.78
C ALA A 11 2.50 -15.82 -5.48
N LYS A 12 2.61 -15.91 -6.80
CA LYS A 12 3.41 -14.99 -7.59
C LYS A 12 2.95 -13.57 -7.27
N ILE A 13 3.91 -12.71 -6.90
CA ILE A 13 3.62 -11.29 -6.64
C ILE A 13 3.33 -10.64 -8.00
N GLU A 14 2.19 -9.97 -8.10
CA GLU A 14 1.79 -9.20 -9.27
C GLU A 14 1.90 -7.70 -8.97
N ASN A 15 1.99 -6.89 -10.04
CA ASN A 15 2.03 -5.43 -9.88
C ASN A 15 0.65 -4.90 -9.45
N ALA A 16 0.66 -3.84 -8.64
CA ALA A 16 -0.56 -3.12 -8.30
C ALA A 16 -1.18 -2.47 -9.55
N VAL A 17 -2.49 -2.59 -9.68
CA VAL A 17 -3.28 -1.83 -10.66
C VAL A 17 -3.68 -0.51 -10.01
N LEU A 18 -3.33 0.60 -10.65
CA LEU A 18 -3.59 1.95 -10.13
C LEU A 18 -4.67 2.64 -10.94
N ASP A 19 -5.68 3.12 -10.23
CA ASP A 19 -6.60 4.13 -10.73
C ASP A 19 -6.19 5.51 -10.21
N TRP A 20 -6.74 6.55 -10.84
CA TRP A 20 -6.43 7.93 -10.50
C TRP A 20 -7.74 8.69 -10.29
N ASN A 21 -7.90 9.31 -9.13
CA ASN A 21 -9.07 10.14 -8.86
C ASN A 21 -8.98 11.50 -9.58
N GLU A 22 -10.02 12.33 -9.42
CA GLU A 22 -10.12 13.65 -10.09
C GLU A 22 -8.99 14.62 -9.72
N LEU A 23 -8.33 14.42 -8.58
CA LEU A 23 -7.21 15.21 -8.10
C LEU A 23 -5.85 14.64 -8.52
N GLY A 24 -5.83 13.53 -9.27
CA GLY A 24 -4.62 12.86 -9.72
C GLY A 24 -3.91 12.10 -8.59
N THR A 25 -4.63 11.66 -7.56
CA THR A 25 -4.06 10.81 -6.49
C THR A 25 -4.30 9.34 -6.82
N PRO A 26 -3.29 8.47 -6.64
CA PRO A 26 -3.40 7.05 -6.92
C PRO A 26 -4.34 6.35 -5.93
N VAL A 27 -5.27 5.58 -6.46
CA VAL A 27 -6.26 4.77 -5.74
C VAL A 27 -5.95 3.31 -5.99
N SER A 28 -6.01 2.49 -4.93
CA SER A 28 -5.96 1.04 -5.05
C SER A 28 -7.38 0.49 -5.15
N ASN A 29 -7.70 -0.16 -6.27
CA ASN A 29 -8.98 -0.84 -6.43
C ASN A 29 -9.13 -2.08 -5.53
N ASP A 30 -8.02 -2.74 -5.21
CA ASP A 30 -8.04 -3.93 -4.37
C ASP A 30 -8.39 -3.61 -2.91
N PHE A 31 -8.11 -2.39 -2.46
CA PHE A 31 -8.33 -1.93 -1.08
C PHE A 31 -9.36 -0.79 -0.97
N ASP A 32 -9.87 -0.28 -2.09
CA ASP A 32 -10.83 0.83 -2.18
C ASP A 32 -10.39 2.08 -1.39
N ASP A 33 -9.09 2.41 -1.48
CA ASP A 33 -8.49 3.52 -0.73
C ASP A 33 -7.36 4.22 -1.51
N VAL A 34 -7.04 5.45 -1.10
CA VAL A 34 -5.90 6.22 -1.61
C VAL A 34 -4.61 5.81 -0.89
N TYR A 35 -3.48 5.87 -1.61
CA TYR A 35 -2.17 5.58 -0.99
C TYR A 35 -1.68 6.69 -0.05
N PHE A 36 -2.09 7.93 -0.29
CA PHE A 36 -1.76 9.09 0.54
C PHE A 36 -2.85 10.16 0.41
N SER A 37 -2.89 11.06 1.40
CA SER A 37 -3.84 12.17 1.41
C SER A 37 -3.72 13.07 0.16
N ASN A 38 -4.86 13.35 -0.47
CA ASN A 38 -4.97 14.23 -1.63
C ASN A 38 -4.42 15.64 -1.39
N ALA A 39 -4.49 16.13 -0.14
CA ALA A 39 -4.17 17.51 0.18
C ALA A 39 -2.72 17.69 0.66
N ASN A 40 -2.27 16.86 1.61
CA ASN A 40 -1.03 17.11 2.36
C ASN A 40 -0.23 15.82 2.65
N GLY A 41 -0.26 14.82 1.76
CA GLY A 41 0.40 13.53 2.00
C GLY A 41 1.88 13.62 2.40
N LEU A 42 2.63 14.61 1.87
CA LEU A 42 4.03 14.82 2.25
C LEU A 42 4.20 15.29 3.70
N GLU A 43 3.47 16.34 4.11
CA GLU A 43 3.55 16.88 5.47
C GLU A 43 3.00 15.89 6.50
N GLU A 44 1.93 15.18 6.17
CA GLU A 44 1.40 14.09 7.00
C GLU A 44 2.43 12.99 7.21
N THR A 45 3.12 12.56 6.15
CA THR A 45 4.17 11.53 6.22
C THR A 45 5.33 12.01 7.09
N ARG A 46 5.80 13.25 6.89
CA ARG A 46 6.87 13.83 7.72
C ARG A 46 6.47 13.91 9.18
N TYR A 47 5.25 14.36 9.47
CA TYR A 47 4.77 14.48 10.83
C TYR A 47 4.63 13.12 11.51
N VAL A 48 3.84 12.21 10.93
CA VAL A 48 3.48 10.92 11.55
C VAL A 48 4.67 9.96 11.62
N PHE A 49 5.45 9.84 10.55
CA PHE A 49 6.49 8.82 10.49
C PHE A 49 7.86 9.34 10.92
N LEU A 50 8.23 10.57 10.60
CA LEU A 50 9.55 11.12 10.96
C LEU A 50 9.51 11.83 12.31
N GLN A 51 8.72 12.90 12.41
CA GLN A 51 8.71 13.76 13.61
C GLN A 51 8.23 12.99 14.85
N GLN A 52 7.15 12.22 14.76
CA GLN A 52 6.67 11.43 15.91
C GLN A 52 7.59 10.26 16.28
N ASN A 53 8.60 9.96 15.47
CA ASN A 53 9.68 9.02 15.81
C ASN A 53 11.03 9.72 16.06
N GLY A 54 11.06 11.07 16.13
CA GLY A 54 12.28 11.84 16.40
C GLY A 54 13.35 11.76 15.30
N LEU A 55 12.93 11.51 14.06
CA LEU A 55 13.82 11.40 12.90
C LEU A 55 13.93 12.73 12.13
N PRO A 56 15.10 13.04 11.53
CA PRO A 56 15.30 14.26 10.73
C PRO A 56 14.55 14.26 9.39
#